data_AF-A0A519PCT1-F1
#
_entry.id   AF-A0A519PCT1-F1
#
_cell.length_a   1.000
_cell.length_b   1.000
_cell.length_c   1.000
_cell.angle_alpha   90.00
_cell.angle_beta   90.00
_cell.angle_gamma   90.00
#
_symmetry.space_group_name_H-M   'P 1'
#
loop_
_entity.id
_entity.type
_entity.pdbx_description
1 polymer ?
#
loop_
_entity_poly.entity_id
_entity_poly.type
_entity_poly.pdbx_seq_one_letter_code
_entity_poly.pdbx_strand_id
1 'polypeptide(L)' 'GLLRKPGYVTGLFLLGYGVIRASLENVRQPDVGLDHLPFGLTMGMILSTPMMLIGAWLIWRAWSRPPVTAA' A
#
# COMPACT_ATOMS: atom_id res chain seq x y z
N GLY A 1 -18.11 -15.65 -0.35
CA GLY A 1 -17.30 -15.01 0.71
C GLY A 1 -16.30 -14.06 0.11
N LEU A 2 -15.84 -13.06 0.88
CA LEU A 2 -14.89 -12.02 0.44
C LEU A 2 -13.59 -12.60 -0.15
N LEU A 3 -13.16 -13.77 0.36
CA LEU A 3 -12.02 -14.57 -0.12
C LEU A 3 -12.17 -15.11 -1.56
N ARG A 4 -13.40 -15.12 -2.11
CA ARG A 4 -13.71 -15.63 -3.47
C ARG A 4 -13.51 -14.56 -4.56
N LYS A 5 -13.12 -13.33 -4.18
CA LYS A 5 -12.81 -12.22 -5.10
C LYS A 5 -11.29 -12.14 -5.31
N PRO A 6 -10.75 -12.68 -6.42
CA PRO A 6 -9.31 -12.61 -6.68
C PRO A 6 -8.85 -11.15 -6.78
N GLY A 7 -7.77 -10.82 -6.08
CA GLY A 7 -7.19 -9.48 -6.00
C GLY A 7 -7.47 -8.72 -4.69
N TYR A 8 -8.48 -9.14 -3.90
CA TYR A 8 -8.82 -8.45 -2.65
C TYR A 8 -7.75 -8.66 -1.55
N VAL A 9 -7.29 -9.90 -1.37
CA VAL A 9 -6.26 -10.26 -0.37
C VAL A 9 -4.91 -9.62 -0.72
N THR A 10 -4.51 -9.68 -2.00
CA THR A 10 -3.27 -9.07 -2.49
C THR A 10 -3.31 -7.54 -2.36
N GLY A 11 -4.44 -6.91 -2.68
CA GLY A 11 -4.63 -5.47 -2.48
C GLY A 11 -4.55 -5.08 -1.01
N LEU A 12 -5.20 -5.82 -0.12
CA LEU A 12 -5.15 -5.59 1.33
C LEU A 12 -3.72 -5.74 1.89
N PHE A 13 -2.98 -6.76 1.44
CA PHE A 13 -1.60 -6.97 1.84
C PHE A 13 -0.69 -5.81 1.40
N LEU A 14 -0.80 -5.37 0.15
CA LEU A 14 -0.02 -4.24 -0.38
C LEU A 14 -0.32 -2.93 0.34
N LEU A 15 -1.60 -2.65 0.59
CA LEU A 15 -2.04 -1.45 1.28
C LEU A 15 -1.56 -1.46 2.74
N GLY A 16 -1.77 -2.57 3.46
CA GLY A 16 -1.31 -2.73 4.84
C GLY A 16 0.21 -2.66 4.98
N TYR A 17 0.96 -3.29 4.08
CA TYR A 17 2.42 -3.21 4.05
C TYR A 17 2.91 -1.77 3.81
N GLY A 18 2.28 -1.05 2.88
CA GLY A 18 2.59 0.36 2.61
C GLY A 18 2.35 1.27 3.82
N VAL A 19 1.24 1.05 4.55
CA VAL A 19 0.94 1.78 5.80
C VAL A 19 2.02 1.52 6.85
N ILE A 20 2.29 0.24 7.15
CA ILE A 20 3.26 -0.12 8.20
C ILE A 20 4.66 0.43 7.85
N ARG A 21 5.06 0.35 6.58
CA ARG A 21 6.35 0.88 6.11
C ARG A 21 6.45 2.40 6.26
N ALA A 22 5.39 3.15 5.94
CA ALA A 22 5.35 4.59 6.16
C ALA A 22 5.37 4.95 7.65
N SER A 23 4.64 4.20 8.48
CA SER A 23 4.64 4.41 9.94
C SER A 23 6.01 4.14 10.56
N LEU A 24 6.74 3.10 10.11
CA LEU A 24 8.08 2.79 10.59
C LEU A 24 9.11 3.87 10.24
N GLU A 25 8.93 4.55 9.13
CA GLU A 25 9.79 5.65 8.71
C GLU A 25 9.71 6.86 9.68
N ASN A 26 8.60 7.02 10.42
CA ASN A 26 8.46 8.04 11.47
C ASN A 26 9.18 7.67 12.78
N VAL A 27 9.48 6.39 12.99
CA VAL A 27 10.18 5.88 14.18
C VAL A 27 11.68 5.73 13.91
N ARG A 28 12.07 5.67 12.65
CA ARG A 28 13.48 5.67 12.23
C ARG A 28 14.09 7.07 12.35
N GLN A 29 15.36 7.12 12.73
CA GLN A 29 16.13 8.35 12.61
C GLN A 29 16.18 8.76 11.13
N PRO A 30 15.79 10.01 10.79
CA PRO A 30 15.94 10.51 9.43
C PRO A 30 17.43 10.50 9.08
N ASP A 31 17.76 9.88 7.95
CA ASP A 31 19.14 9.76 7.49
C ASP A 31 19.73 11.18 7.27
N VAL A 32 20.91 11.41 7.87
CA VAL A 32 21.60 12.71 7.89
C VAL A 32 21.89 13.15 6.46
N GLY A 33 21.28 14.25 6.01
CA GLY A 33 21.43 14.80 4.66
C GLY A 33 20.20 14.70 3.74
N LEU A 34 19.12 14.03 4.17
CA LEU A 34 17.82 13.98 3.47
C LEU A 34 16.74 14.86 4.13
N ASP A 35 17.15 15.90 4.87
CA ASP A 35 16.23 16.82 5.57
C ASP A 35 15.30 17.62 4.64
N HIS A 36 15.54 17.61 3.32
CA HIS A 36 14.85 18.47 2.34
C HIS A 36 14.26 17.69 1.15
N LEU A 37 13.63 16.54 1.40
CA LEU A 37 12.77 15.95 0.37
C LEU A 37 11.52 16.84 0.15
N PRO A 38 11.11 17.10 -1.11
CA PRO A 38 9.97 17.97 -1.40
C PRO A 38 8.72 17.42 -0.72
N PHE A 39 7.98 18.29 -0.02
CA PHE A 39 6.79 18.00 0.81
C PHE A 39 7.04 17.35 2.19
N GLY A 40 8.28 17.23 2.69
CA GLY A 40 8.54 16.56 3.97
C GLY A 40 8.34 15.04 3.90
N LEU A 41 8.38 14.49 2.68
CA LEU A 41 8.21 13.07 2.41
C LEU A 41 9.52 12.33 2.60
N THR A 42 9.59 11.45 3.59
CA THR A 42 10.74 10.56 3.84
C THR A 42 10.86 9.51 2.71
N MET A 43 12.07 8.97 2.50
CA MET A 43 12.31 7.97 1.44
C MET A 43 11.36 6.75 1.55
N GLY A 44 11.00 6.36 2.78
CA GLY A 44 10.01 5.34 3.06
C GLY A 44 8.59 5.68 2.57
N MET A 45 8.15 6.94 2.66
CA MET A 45 6.84 7.38 2.16
C MET A 45 6.80 7.45 0.63
N ILE A 46 7.88 7.86 -0.04
CA ILE A 46 7.95 7.86 -1.51
C ILE A 46 7.86 6.43 -2.05
N LEU A 47 8.54 5.47 -1.44
CA LEU A 47 8.44 4.06 -1.83
C LEU A 47 7.10 3.42 -1.44
N SER A 48 6.46 3.86 -0.34
CA SER A 48 5.18 3.29 0.08
C SER A 48 3.99 3.83 -0.70
N THR A 49 4.03 5.09 -1.17
CA THR A 49 2.96 5.74 -1.95
C THR A 49 2.52 4.92 -3.17
N PRO A 50 3.41 4.44 -4.06
CA PRO A 50 3.01 3.60 -5.19
C PRO A 50 2.46 2.25 -4.73
N MET A 51 2.99 1.64 -3.66
CA MET A 51 2.44 0.38 -3.12
C MET A 51 1.04 0.56 -2.52
N MET A 52 0.79 1.66 -1.82
CA MET A 52 -0.54 2.02 -1.29
C MET A 52 -1.53 2.30 -2.43
N LEU A 53 -1.11 3.04 -3.46
CA LEU A 53 -1.93 3.31 -4.65
C LEU A 53 -2.29 2.03 -5.40
N ILE A 54 -1.31 1.13 -5.64
CA ILE A 54 -1.54 -0.16 -6.31
C ILE A 54 -2.45 -1.05 -5.44
N GLY A 55 -2.23 -1.09 -4.12
CA GLY A 55 -3.07 -1.82 -3.19
C GLY A 55 -4.52 -1.33 -3.18
N ALA A 56 -4.73 -0.02 -3.10
CA ALA A 56 -6.05 0.60 -3.15
C ALA A 56 -6.74 0.37 -4.50
N TRP A 57 -6.00 0.49 -5.61
CA TRP A 57 -6.52 0.20 -6.94
C TRP A 57 -6.93 -1.25 -7.11
N LEU A 58 -6.16 -2.20 -6.57
CA LEU A 58 -6.51 -3.62 -6.58
C LEU A 58 -7.76 -3.92 -5.75
N ILE A 59 -7.92 -3.29 -4.58
CA ILE A 59 -9.14 -3.42 -3.75
C ILE A 59 -10.34 -2.85 -4.50
N TRP A 60 -10.22 -1.65 -5.08
CA TRP A 60 -11.30 -1.03 -5.86
C TRP A 60 -11.69 -1.88 -7.08
N ARG A 61 -10.70 -2.38 -7.82
CA ARG A 61 -10.90 -3.28 -8.97
C ARG A 61 -11.52 -4.62 -8.55
N ALA A 62 -11.16 -5.15 -7.39
CA ALA A 62 -11.75 -6.37 -6.84
C ALA A 62 -13.20 -6.15 -6.37
N TRP A 63 -13.55 -4.95 -5.91
CA TRP A 63 -14.92 -4.60 -5.56
C TRP A 63 -15.83 -4.66 -6.79
N SER A 64 -15.39 -4.06 -7.90
CA SER A 64 -16.14 -3.99 -9.17
C SER A 64 -16.22 -5.31 -9.93
N ARG A 65 -15.51 -6.35 -9.49
CA ARG A 65 -15.53 -7.66 -10.15
C ARG A 65 -16.48 -8.63 -9.44
N PRO A 66 -17.30 -9.38 -10.20
CA PRO A 66 -18.09 -10.47 -9.64
C PRO A 66 -17.13 -11.52 -9.05
N PRO A 67 -17.49 -12.14 -7.91
CA PRO A 67 -16.69 -13.22 -7.32
C PRO A 67 -16.48 -14.30 -8.37
N VAL A 68 -15.24 -14.76 -8.53
CA VAL A 68 -14.97 -15.89 -9.43
C VAL A 68 -15.77 -17.07 -8.90
N THR A 69 -16.73 -17.51 -9.70
CA THR A 69 -17.45 -18.76 -9.46
C THR A 69 -16.42 -19.86 -9.53
N ALA A 70 -15.97 -20.34 -8.37
CA ALA A 70 -15.21 -21.59 -8.32
C ALA A 70 -16.12 -22.66 -8.93
N ALA A 71 -15.66 -23.22 -10.06
CA ALA A 71 -16.27 -24.34 -10.75
C ALA A 71 -16.27 -25.58 -9.85
#